data_AF-A0A3C1UCC1-F1
#
_entry.id   AF-A0A3C1UCC1-F1
#
_cell.length_a   1.000
_cell.length_b   1.000
_cell.length_c   1.000
_cell.angle_alpha   90.00
_cell.angle_beta   90.00
_cell.angle_gamma   90.00
#
_symmetry.space_group_name_H-M   'P 1'
#
loop_
_entity.id
_entity.type
_entity.pdbx_description
1 polymer ?
#
loop_
_entity_poly.entity_id
_entity_poly.type
_entity_poly.pdbx_seq_one_letter_code
_entity_poly.pdbx_strand_id
1 'polypeptide(L)' 'MKKTLLTLVGGLALVASAQQVTVTSNTRLLKGVEGPAYYPVLNSTGSQLLFASGESYGLKMYDFA' A
#
# COMPACT_ATOMS: atom_id res chain seq x y z
N MET A 1 -26.70 -32.59 11.27
CA MET A 1 -26.50 -31.47 12.22
C MET A 1 -25.03 -31.04 12.37
N LYS A 2 -24.02 -31.93 12.25
CA LYS A 2 -22.60 -31.54 12.36
C LYS A 2 -22.06 -30.75 11.15
N LYS A 3 -22.55 -31.03 9.93
CA LYS A 3 -22.08 -30.37 8.69
C LYS A 3 -22.45 -28.89 8.59
N THR A 4 -23.61 -28.50 9.13
CA THR A 4 -24.08 -27.10 9.15
C THR A 4 -23.29 -26.23 10.13
N LEU A 5 -22.73 -26.81 11.19
CA LEU A 5 -21.92 -26.08 12.17
C LEU A 5 -20.55 -25.68 11.60
N LEU A 6 -19.92 -26.56 10.81
CA LEU A 6 -18.62 -26.25 10.18
C LEU A 6 -18.73 -25.09 9.17
N THR A 7 -19.82 -25.03 8.40
CA THR A 7 -20.04 -23.96 7.42
C THR A 7 -20.20 -22.58 8.08
N LEU A 8 -20.85 -22.54 9.24
CA LEU A 8 -21.05 -21.29 9.99
C LEU A 8 -19.75 -20.79 10.61
N VAL A 9 -18.92 -21.68 11.16
CA VAL A 9 -17.61 -21.32 11.75
C VAL A 9 -16.62 -20.85 10.68
N GLY A 10 -16.62 -21.47 9.49
CA GLY A 10 -15.77 -21.04 8.37
C GLY A 10 -16.13 -19.65 7.82
N GLY A 11 -17.42 -19.29 7.80
CA GLY A 11 -17.86 -17.97 7.34
C GLY A 11 -17.45 -16.81 8.25
N LEU A 12 -17.38 -17.05 9.57
CA LEU A 12 -17.01 -16.03 10.56
C LEU A 12 -15.49 -15.73 10.58
N ALA A 13 -14.65 -16.67 10.16
CA ALA A 13 -13.20 -16.45 10.05
C ALA A 13 -12.83 -15.49 8.88
N LEU A 14 -13.66 -15.44 7.84
CA LEU A 14 -13.42 -14.60 6.66
C LEU A 14 -13.67 -13.11 6.95
N VAL A 15 -14.63 -12.77 7.82
CA VAL A 15 -14.95 -11.37 8.16
C VAL A 15 -13.96 -10.75 9.16
N ALA A 16 -13.35 -11.56 10.03
CA ALA A 16 -12.36 -11.09 11.00
C ALA A 16 -11.01 -10.70 10.34
N SER A 17 -10.78 -11.16 9.11
CA SER A 17 -9.51 -10.96 8.39
C SER A 17 -9.55 -9.78 7.42
N ALA A 18 -10.60 -8.94 7.44
CA ALA A 18 -10.63 -7.72 6.66
C ALA A 18 -9.55 -6.77 7.19
N GLN A 19 -8.45 -6.64 6.45
CA GLN A 19 -7.33 -5.78 6.82
C GLN A 19 -7.83 -4.34 6.85
N GLN A 20 -8.04 -3.80 8.06
CA GLN A 20 -8.48 -2.42 8.23
C GLN A 20 -7.32 -1.49 7.92
N VAL A 21 -7.33 -0.91 6.73
CA VAL A 21 -6.36 0.12 6.33
C VAL A 21 -6.91 1.47 6.77
N THR A 22 -6.16 2.18 7.60
CA THR A 22 -6.47 3.56 8.01
C THR A 22 -5.35 4.47 7.55
N VAL A 23 -5.67 5.55 6.86
CA VAL A 23 -4.68 6.57 6.49
C VAL A 23 -4.30 7.34 7.75
N THR A 24 -3.06 7.14 8.23
CA THR A 24 -2.57 7.78 9.46
C THR A 24 -2.07 9.20 9.23
N SER A 25 -1.57 9.50 8.03
CA SER A 25 -1.04 10.80 7.66
C SER A 25 -1.09 11.02 6.15
N ASN A 26 -1.12 12.28 5.74
CA ASN A 26 -0.87 12.70 4.36
C ASN A 26 0.30 13.67 4.38
N THR A 27 1.38 13.34 3.67
CA THR A 27 2.59 14.16 3.62
C THR A 27 3.10 14.22 2.19
N ARG A 28 3.60 15.39 1.77
CA ARG A 28 4.27 15.54 0.48
C ARG A 28 5.60 14.80 0.52
N LEU A 29 5.84 13.97 -0.50
CA LEU A 29 7.07 13.20 -0.61
C LEU A 29 8.22 14.09 -1.09
N LEU A 30 8.03 14.85 -2.17
CA LEU A 30 9.11 15.64 -2.76
C LEU A 30 9.02 17.11 -2.33
N LYS A 31 10.19 17.75 -2.17
CA LYS A 31 10.30 19.21 -2.01
C LYS A 31 10.52 19.83 -3.39
N GLY A 32 9.78 20.90 -3.73
CA GLY A 32 9.97 21.68 -4.97
C GLY A 32 8.87 21.50 -6.01
N VAL A 33 9.21 21.61 -7.30
CA VAL A 33 8.26 21.43 -8.40
C VAL A 33 7.86 19.96 -8.48
N GLU A 34 6.58 19.71 -8.21
CA GLU A 34 5.98 18.38 -8.21
C GLU A 34 5.57 18.02 -9.64
N GLY A 35 6.33 17.12 -10.25
CA GLY A 35 5.94 16.46 -11.49
C GLY A 35 5.14 15.18 -11.21
N PRO A 36 4.40 14.66 -12.19
CA PRO A 36 3.72 13.38 -12.05
C PRO A 36 4.68 12.24 -11.65
N ALA A 37 4.23 11.38 -10.73
CA ALA A 37 4.90 10.15 -10.33
C ALA A 37 4.15 8.94 -10.87
N TYR A 38 4.82 8.13 -11.69
CA TYR A 38 4.20 6.97 -12.33
C TYR A 38 4.78 5.66 -11.83
N TYR A 39 3.96 4.61 -11.84
CA TYR A 39 4.33 3.23 -11.47
C TYR A 39 5.05 3.13 -10.12
N PRO A 40 4.43 3.58 -9.01
CA PRO A 40 5.04 3.52 -7.69
C PRO A 40 5.23 2.07 -7.24
N VAL A 41 6.43 1.75 -6.74
CA VAL A 41 6.75 0.45 -6.15
C VAL A 41 7.48 0.66 -4.82
N LEU A 42 6.99 0.01 -3.76
CA LEU A 42 7.65 -0.03 -2.46
C LEU A 42 8.69 -1.16 -2.42
N ASN A 43 9.78 -0.95 -1.68
CA ASN A 43 10.68 -2.04 -1.32
C ASN A 43 10.01 -3.02 -0.32
N SER A 44 10.67 -4.13 0.00
CA SER A 44 10.09 -5.19 0.85
C SER A 44 9.75 -4.75 2.28
N THR A 45 10.36 -3.66 2.77
CA THR A 45 10.13 -3.11 4.10
C THR A 45 9.12 -1.95 4.10
N GLY A 46 8.75 -1.43 2.93
CA GLY A 46 7.94 -0.22 2.79
C GLY A 46 8.68 1.08 3.14
N SER A 47 10.00 1.04 3.37
CA SER A 47 10.78 2.20 3.79
C SER A 47 11.25 3.07 2.62
N GLN A 48 11.18 2.57 1.38
CA GLN A 48 11.58 3.30 0.20
C GLN A 48 10.55 3.13 -0.91
N LEU A 49 10.35 4.20 -1.68
CA LEU A 49 9.49 4.27 -2.85
C LEU A 49 10.31 4.55 -4.10
N LEU A 50 10.20 3.68 -5.11
CA LEU A 50 10.73 3.90 -6.46
C LEU A 50 9.58 4.30 -7.39
N PHE A 51 9.79 5.30 -8.24
CA PHE A 51 8.80 5.74 -9.24
C PHE A 51 9.46 6.34 -10.47
N ALA A 52 8.75 6.35 -11.60
CA ALA A 52 9.18 7.04 -12.82
C ALA A 52 8.78 8.52 -12.78
N SER A 53 9.71 9.42 -13.07
CA SER A 53 9.48 10.87 -13.12
C SER A 53 8.84 11.26 -14.46
N GLY A 54 7.78 12.07 -14.43
CA GLY A 54 7.13 12.55 -15.66
C GLY A 54 7.96 13.50 -16.52
N GLU A 55 8.84 14.31 -15.91
CA GLU A 55 9.59 15.37 -16.61
C GLU A 55 10.99 14.97 -17.06
N SER A 56 11.52 13.86 -16.54
CA SER A 56 12.91 13.45 -16.77
C SER A 56 12.88 11.94 -16.93
N TYR A 57 13.33 11.44 -18.07
CA TYR A 57 13.40 10.01 -18.40
C TYR A 57 14.32 9.26 -17.40
N GLY A 58 13.81 8.99 -16.21
CA GLY A 58 14.60 8.49 -15.10
C GLY A 58 13.75 8.02 -13.94
N LEU A 59 14.31 7.06 -13.20
CA LEU A 59 13.75 6.57 -11.96
C LEU A 59 14.17 7.48 -10.81
N LYS A 60 13.23 7.78 -9.93
CA LYS A 60 13.46 8.51 -8.69
C LYS A 60 13.15 7.59 -7.51
N MET A 61 13.97 7.69 -6.48
CA MET A 61 13.79 6.97 -5.22
C MET A 61 13.55 7.97 -4.09
N TYR A 62 12.60 7.65 -3.22
CA TYR A 62 12.28 8.41 -2.01
C TYR A 62 12.43 7.51 -0.78
N ASP A 63 13.12 8.02 0.25
CA ASP A 63 13.28 7.34 1.53
C ASP A 63 12.32 7.98 2.55
N PHE A 64 11.56 7.15 3.28
CA PHE A 64 10.60 7.61 4.28
C PHE A 64 11.23 7.88 5.65
N ALA A 65 12.53 7.62 5.83
CA ALA A 65 13.28 7.86 7.06
C ALA A 65 13.59 9.35 7.33
#